data_AF-A0A671QFT6-F1
#
_entry.id   AF-A0A671QFT6-F1
#
_cell.length_a   1.000
_cell.length_b   1.000
_cell.length_c   1.000
_cell.angle_alpha   90.00
_cell.angle_beta   90.00
_cell.angle_gamma   90.00
#
_symmetry.space_group_name_H-M   'P 1'
#
loop_
_entity.id
_entity.type
_entity.pdbx_description
1 polymer ?
#
loop_
_entity_poly.entity_id
_entity_poly.type
_entity_poly.pdbx_seq_one_letter_code
_entity_poly.pdbx_strand_id
1 'polypeptide(L)'
;MKVNFDSKRPWIKLSGERTFVQPALTFFKGLADGLYTDTLIIKKAGAKKYFLEQGKMMLSMLLKEKRFVVVLQEDDMLEEEEDAFTEGSFEDIGQVSCEVQMPGGVTVTVRKADICKINVDAVVNAANEDLKHIGGVALALLQAAGPSLQQTCDQHTKANGALRPGDAFITDAGRLPCKYVVHAVGPRFSDSDRRTTVQRLRRAVRESLNQASSRNCSSIAIPVISSGVFGCPLDLCTEIIAKEVHDLALKIKIDIFIYILKGTQSDHQKLPEKCRNLENGVSRIPSYRDWES
;
A
#
# COMPACT_ATOMS: atom_id res chain seq x y z
N MET A 1 34.25 2.15 11.00
CA MET A 1 32.83 2.29 10.61
C MET A 1 32.68 3.46 9.65
N LYS A 2 31.91 3.31 8.59
CA LYS A 2 31.59 4.37 7.62
C LYS A 2 30.08 4.56 7.58
N VAL A 3 29.64 5.81 7.67
CA VAL A 3 28.24 6.23 7.53
C VAL A 3 28.12 6.96 6.21
N ASN A 4 27.21 6.51 5.35
CA ASN A 4 26.92 7.19 4.09
C ASN A 4 25.45 7.59 4.04
N PHE A 5 25.21 8.85 3.66
CA PHE A 5 23.89 9.43 3.52
C PHE A 5 23.64 9.64 2.03
N ASP A 6 22.63 8.96 1.50
CA ASP A 6 22.20 9.16 0.13
C ASP A 6 21.25 10.36 0.07
N SER A 7 21.69 11.45 -0.57
CA SER A 7 20.91 12.69 -0.66
C SER A 7 19.75 12.60 -1.65
N LYS A 8 19.70 11.55 -2.49
CA LYS A 8 18.64 11.32 -3.47
C LYS A 8 17.60 10.29 -2.99
N ARG A 9 17.97 9.45 -2.01
CA ARG A 9 17.09 8.44 -1.39
C ARG A 9 17.35 8.45 0.12
N PRO A 10 16.37 8.75 0.99
CA PRO A 10 16.61 8.95 2.41
C PRO A 10 16.87 7.62 3.14
N TRP A 11 18.06 7.04 2.99
CA TRP A 11 18.51 5.91 3.78
C TRP A 11 19.96 6.09 4.21
N ILE A 12 20.27 5.57 5.40
CA ILE A 12 21.59 5.64 6.02
C ILE A 12 22.26 4.28 5.85
N LYS A 13 23.42 4.24 5.20
CA LYS A 13 24.22 3.03 5.08
C LYS A 13 25.34 3.01 6.11
N LEU A 14 25.31 2.02 7.00
CA LEU A 14 26.39 1.74 7.96
C LEU A 14 27.23 0.58 7.43
N SER A 15 28.55 0.75 7.36
CA SER A 15 29.47 -0.30 6.91
C SER A 15 30.75 -0.36 7.74
N GLY A 16 31.29 -1.56 7.94
CA GLY A 16 32.47 -1.81 8.78
C GLY A 16 32.37 -3.15 9.50
N GLU A 17 33.27 -3.38 10.44
CA GLU A 17 33.29 -4.59 11.26
C GLU A 17 32.03 -4.68 12.13
N ARG A 18 31.45 -5.88 12.23
CA ARG A 18 30.15 -6.14 12.86
C ARG A 18 30.06 -5.64 14.30
N THR A 19 31.17 -5.75 15.04
CA THR A 19 31.36 -5.30 16.43
C THR A 19 31.09 -3.80 16.61
N PHE A 20 31.37 -2.98 15.60
CA PHE A 20 31.13 -1.53 15.63
C PHE A 20 29.85 -1.12 14.90
N VAL A 21 29.42 -1.89 13.89
CA VAL A 21 28.20 -1.59 13.12
C VAL A 21 26.94 -1.80 13.97
N GLN A 22 26.89 -2.83 14.81
CA GLN A 22 25.70 -3.08 15.61
C GLN A 22 25.39 -1.99 16.64
N PRO A 23 26.34 -1.56 17.47
CA PRO A 23 26.12 -0.43 18.39
C PRO A 23 25.68 0.85 17.66
N ALA A 24 26.27 1.12 16.50
CA ALA A 24 25.90 2.27 15.68
C ALA A 24 24.48 2.15 15.11
N LEU A 25 24.07 0.97 14.66
CA LEU A 25 22.71 0.73 14.20
C LEU A 25 21.70 0.97 15.32
N THR A 26 21.96 0.45 16.53
CA THR A 26 21.13 0.70 17.72
C THR A 26 21.05 2.18 18.05
N PHE A 27 22.16 2.91 17.97
CA PHE A 27 22.21 4.35 18.19
C PHE A 27 21.35 5.13 17.17
N PHE A 28 21.51 4.86 15.87
CA PHE A 28 20.73 5.53 14.83
C PHE A 28 19.24 5.19 14.91
N LYS A 29 18.88 3.96 15.28
CA LYS A 29 17.49 3.58 15.56
C LYS A 29 16.91 4.37 16.73
N GLY A 30 17.65 4.49 17.84
CA GLY A 30 17.21 5.31 18.97
C GLY A 30 17.03 6.79 18.63
N LEU A 31 17.86 7.34 17.74
CA LEU A 31 17.65 8.70 17.21
C LEU A 31 16.40 8.79 16.33
N ALA A 32 16.16 7.80 15.47
CA ALA A 32 14.99 7.75 14.61
C ALA A 32 13.69 7.62 15.39
N ASP A 33 13.67 6.79 16.44
CA ASP A 33 12.51 6.62 17.34
C ASP A 33 12.15 7.91 18.09
N GLY A 34 13.12 8.83 18.26
CA GLY A 34 12.90 10.15 18.85
C GLY A 34 12.44 11.24 17.88
N LEU A 35 12.32 10.95 16.57
CA LEU A 35 11.86 11.90 15.57
C LEU A 35 10.33 11.92 15.52
N TYR A 36 9.74 13.09 15.77
CA TYR A 36 8.33 13.35 15.51
C TYR A 36 8.19 14.09 14.19
N THR A 37 7.31 13.62 13.31
CA THR A 37 7.03 14.25 12.01
C THR A 37 5.58 14.66 11.95
N ASP A 38 5.33 15.88 11.47
CA ASP A 38 3.99 16.42 11.25
C ASP A 38 3.94 17.15 9.90
N THR A 39 2.77 17.22 9.29
CA THR A 39 2.56 17.86 7.98
C THR A 39 1.58 19.02 8.11
N LEU A 40 2.06 20.23 7.85
CA LEU A 40 1.24 21.43 7.85
C LEU A 40 0.89 21.87 6.43
N ILE A 41 -0.38 21.80 6.05
CA ILE A 41 -0.86 22.23 4.73
C ILE A 41 -1.25 23.72 4.77
N ILE A 42 -0.62 24.55 3.93
CA ILE A 42 -0.86 26.00 3.89
C ILE A 42 -1.60 26.35 2.58
N LYS A 43 -2.94 26.45 2.65
CA LYS A 43 -3.81 26.78 1.51
C LYS A 43 -3.95 28.30 1.27
N LYS A 44 -2.85 29.05 1.38
CA LYS A 44 -2.84 30.51 1.17
C LYS A 44 -2.17 30.85 -0.15
N ALA A 45 -2.84 31.65 -1.00
CA ALA A 45 -2.26 32.14 -2.24
C ALA A 45 -0.93 32.85 -1.98
N GLY A 46 0.10 32.52 -2.77
CA GLY A 46 1.45 33.03 -2.60
C GLY A 46 2.30 32.37 -1.52
N ALA A 47 1.78 31.38 -0.77
CA ALA A 47 2.55 30.67 0.26
C ALA A 47 3.80 29.97 -0.32
N LYS A 48 3.65 29.26 -1.46
CA LYS A 48 4.79 28.62 -2.15
C LYS A 48 5.92 29.61 -2.43
N LYS A 49 5.58 30.75 -3.07
CA LYS A 49 6.55 31.82 -3.38
C LYS A 49 7.18 32.40 -2.12
N TYR A 50 6.38 32.65 -1.08
CA TYR A 50 6.87 33.16 0.20
C TYR A 50 7.93 32.22 0.81
N PHE A 51 7.68 30.92 0.92
CA PHE A 51 8.62 29.99 1.54
C PHE A 51 9.88 29.74 0.70
N LEU A 52 9.79 29.85 -0.62
CA LEU A 52 10.95 29.74 -1.52
C LEU A 52 11.85 30.98 -1.52
N GLU A 53 11.29 32.17 -1.32
CA GLU A 53 12.03 33.44 -1.37
C GLU A 53 12.33 33.98 0.04
N GLN A 54 11.29 34.36 0.78
CA GLN A 54 11.38 35.13 2.03
C GLN A 54 11.41 34.22 3.28
N GLY A 55 10.80 33.04 3.22
CA GLY A 55 10.68 32.11 4.34
C GLY A 55 11.96 31.36 4.68
N LYS A 56 12.97 31.37 3.81
CA LYS A 56 14.25 30.66 4.02
C LYS A 56 14.94 31.02 5.34
N MET A 57 14.89 32.28 5.75
CA MET A 57 15.48 32.73 7.02
C MET A 57 14.74 32.12 8.21
N MET A 58 13.41 32.07 8.16
CA MET A 58 12.58 31.46 9.19
C MET A 58 12.84 29.94 9.29
N LEU A 59 12.94 29.23 8.16
CA LEU A 59 13.27 27.80 8.13
C LEU A 59 14.64 27.52 8.75
N SER A 60 15.64 28.36 8.44
CA SER A 60 16.97 28.24 9.06
C SER A 60 16.96 28.50 10.56
N MET A 61 16.11 29.42 11.05
CA MET A 61 15.97 29.71 12.48
C MET A 61 15.35 28.52 13.22
N LEU A 62 14.29 27.92 12.65
CA LEU A 62 13.63 26.74 13.20
C LEU A 62 14.58 25.54 13.35
N LEU A 63 15.47 25.34 12.38
CA LEU A 63 16.50 24.31 12.47
C LEU A 63 17.51 24.58 13.59
N LYS A 64 18.02 25.81 13.68
CA LYS A 64 19.09 26.18 14.63
C LYS A 64 18.60 26.26 16.07
N GLU A 65 17.43 26.84 16.30
CA GLU A 65 16.96 27.17 17.65
C GLU A 65 15.97 26.16 18.21
N LYS A 66 15.11 25.61 17.35
CA LYS A 66 14.02 24.73 17.76
C LYS A 66 14.24 23.27 17.37
N ARG A 67 15.36 22.97 16.70
CA ARG A 67 15.73 21.65 16.18
C ARG A 67 14.65 21.02 15.29
N PHE A 68 13.87 21.84 14.59
CA PHE A 68 12.90 21.37 13.60
C PHE A 68 13.56 21.33 12.22
N VAL A 69 13.43 20.19 11.53
CA VAL A 69 13.73 20.10 10.11
C VAL A 69 12.42 20.32 9.36
N VAL A 70 12.34 21.43 8.62
CA VAL A 70 11.17 21.72 7.78
C VAL A 70 11.55 21.46 6.34
N VAL A 71 10.85 20.51 5.71
CA VAL A 71 11.03 20.16 4.31
C VAL A 71 9.84 20.73 3.53
N LEU A 72 10.11 21.61 2.57
CA LEU A 72 9.08 22.09 1.66
C LEU A 72 8.81 21.00 0.62
N GLN A 73 7.57 20.54 0.54
CA GLN A 73 7.09 19.65 -0.51
C GLN A 73 6.35 20.49 -1.56
N GLU A 74 6.62 20.25 -2.84
CA GLU A 74 5.87 20.89 -3.91
C GLU A 74 4.52 20.19 -4.09
N ASP A 75 3.44 20.98 -4.16
CA ASP A 75 2.12 20.51 -4.60
C ASP A 75 2.20 20.22 -6.10
N ASP A 76 2.49 18.99 -6.49
CA ASP A 76 2.18 18.50 -7.84
C ASP A 76 0.66 18.27 -7.90
N MET A 77 -0.08 19.35 -8.14
CA MET A 77 -1.53 19.38 -8.30
C MET A 77 -1.91 19.54 -9.77
N LEU A 78 -2.71 18.58 -10.25
CA LEU A 78 -3.76 18.76 -11.25
C LEU A 78 -3.36 19.39 -12.61
N GLU A 79 -2.94 18.53 -13.54
CA GLU A 79 -3.34 18.70 -14.93
C GLU A 79 -4.31 17.57 -15.28
N GLU A 80 -5.57 17.95 -15.50
CA GLU A 80 -6.54 17.16 -16.23
C GLU A 80 -6.06 17.08 -17.69
N GLU A 81 -5.50 15.95 -18.11
CA GLU A 81 -5.39 15.62 -19.54
C GLU A 81 -6.30 14.43 -19.84
N GLU A 82 -7.47 14.71 -20.42
CA GLU A 82 -8.04 13.85 -21.45
C GLU A 82 -7.00 13.74 -22.57
N ASP A 83 -6.36 12.58 -22.74
CA ASP A 83 -6.29 11.87 -24.02
C ASP A 83 -5.24 10.75 -24.04
N ALA A 84 -5.60 9.70 -24.79
CA ALA A 84 -4.77 8.68 -25.41
C ALA A 84 -3.93 7.74 -24.49
N PHE A 85 -4.41 6.50 -24.42
CA PHE A 85 -3.58 5.30 -24.34
C PHE A 85 -2.40 5.40 -25.33
N THR A 86 -1.25 5.86 -24.86
CA THR A 86 0.01 5.72 -25.58
C THR A 86 0.72 4.48 -25.05
N GLU A 87 0.94 3.54 -25.95
CA GLU A 87 1.73 2.33 -25.76
C GLU A 87 3.17 2.70 -25.38
N GLY A 88 3.40 2.96 -24.10
CA GLY A 88 4.72 2.98 -23.49
C GLY A 88 5.04 1.58 -22.97
N SER A 89 6.02 0.93 -23.60
CA SER A 89 6.57 -0.36 -23.20
C SER A 89 6.95 -0.38 -21.71
N PHE A 90 6.14 -1.05 -20.89
CA PHE A 90 6.49 -1.44 -19.52
C PHE A 90 7.47 -2.61 -19.56
N GLU A 91 8.73 -2.32 -19.90
CA GLU A 91 9.86 -3.18 -19.57
C GLU A 91 10.42 -2.75 -18.20
N ASP A 92 9.70 -3.08 -17.13
CA ASP A 92 10.33 -3.19 -15.81
C ASP A 92 9.62 -4.28 -15.02
N ILE A 93 10.07 -5.53 -15.23
CA ILE A 93 9.64 -6.66 -14.42
C ILE A 93 10.25 -6.50 -13.02
N GLY A 94 9.50 -5.80 -12.17
CA GLY A 94 9.37 -6.09 -10.76
C GLY A 94 10.61 -5.86 -9.89
N GLN A 95 10.90 -4.59 -9.62
CA GLN A 95 11.72 -4.25 -8.46
C GLN A 95 11.02 -4.71 -7.17
N VAL A 96 11.59 -5.72 -6.52
CA VAL A 96 11.21 -6.16 -5.18
C VAL A 96 11.70 -5.10 -4.19
N SER A 97 10.76 -4.48 -3.48
CA SER A 97 11.08 -3.47 -2.46
C SER A 97 11.25 -4.10 -1.07
N CYS A 98 10.62 -5.25 -0.84
CA CYS A 98 10.69 -6.00 0.40
C CYS A 98 10.30 -7.46 0.16
N GLU A 99 10.96 -8.38 0.85
CA GLU A 99 10.56 -9.78 0.94
C GLU A 99 10.73 -10.20 2.40
N VAL A 100 9.72 -10.88 2.94
CA VAL A 100 9.68 -11.33 4.33
C VAL A 100 9.20 -12.78 4.34
N GLN A 101 9.97 -13.64 4.98
CA GLN A 101 9.59 -15.03 5.20
C GLN A 101 8.81 -15.13 6.51
N MET A 102 7.55 -15.57 6.43
CA MET A 102 6.68 -15.68 7.60
C MET A 102 6.83 -17.05 8.28
N PRO A 103 6.60 -17.12 9.60
CA PRO A 103 6.47 -18.41 10.29
C PRO A 103 5.33 -19.22 9.65
N GLY A 104 5.63 -20.43 9.17
CA GLY A 104 4.67 -21.25 8.39
C GLY A 104 5.08 -21.48 6.94
N GLY A 105 6.17 -20.84 6.49
CA GLY A 105 6.74 -21.07 5.16
C GLY A 105 6.12 -20.24 4.04
N VAL A 106 5.28 -19.26 4.38
CA VAL A 106 4.71 -18.28 3.44
C VAL A 106 5.71 -17.17 3.18
N THR A 107 5.87 -16.81 1.91
CA THR A 107 6.64 -15.63 1.52
C THR A 107 5.71 -14.44 1.30
N VAL A 108 6.03 -13.30 1.91
CA VAL A 108 5.35 -12.02 1.67
C VAL A 108 6.29 -11.09 0.94
N THR A 109 5.96 -10.73 -0.30
CA THR A 109 6.80 -9.86 -1.13
C THR A 109 6.06 -8.57 -1.47
N VAL A 110 6.70 -7.42 -1.25
CA VAL A 110 6.21 -6.11 -1.70
C VAL A 110 6.92 -5.74 -2.99
N ARG A 111 6.17 -5.51 -4.07
CA ARG A 111 6.73 -5.19 -5.38
C ARG A 111 5.99 -4.02 -6.03
N LYS A 112 6.70 -3.28 -6.86
CA LYS A 112 6.09 -2.37 -7.84
C LYS A 112 5.87 -3.16 -9.13
N ALA A 113 4.62 -3.30 -9.55
CA ALA A 113 4.28 -3.98 -10.80
C ALA A 113 2.90 -3.55 -11.29
N ASP A 114 2.65 -3.79 -12.58
CA ASP A 114 1.32 -3.75 -13.18
C ASP A 114 0.60 -5.07 -12.87
N ILE A 115 -0.48 -5.01 -12.09
CA ILE A 115 -1.24 -6.19 -11.65
C ILE A 115 -1.82 -7.01 -12.81
N CYS A 116 -2.02 -6.39 -13.97
CA CYS A 116 -2.56 -7.07 -15.15
C CYS A 116 -1.55 -8.02 -15.82
N LYS A 117 -0.26 -7.91 -15.45
CA LYS A 117 0.85 -8.65 -16.08
C LYS A 117 1.51 -9.67 -15.14
N ILE A 118 0.97 -9.85 -13.93
CA ILE A 118 1.60 -10.65 -12.88
C ILE A 118 1.20 -12.11 -13.04
N ASN A 119 2.20 -12.98 -13.16
CA ASN A 119 1.99 -14.43 -13.18
C ASN A 119 1.90 -14.97 -11.74
N VAL A 120 0.67 -15.07 -11.24
CA VAL A 120 0.29 -15.67 -9.94
C VAL A 120 -1.01 -16.45 -10.12
N ASP A 121 -1.41 -17.28 -9.16
CA ASP A 121 -2.66 -18.04 -9.28
C ASP A 121 -3.89 -17.12 -9.20
N ALA A 122 -3.88 -16.13 -8.32
CA ALA A 122 -4.98 -15.18 -8.19
C ALA A 122 -4.51 -13.72 -8.08
N VAL A 123 -5.27 -12.79 -8.67
CA VAL A 123 -5.10 -11.36 -8.45
C VAL A 123 -6.32 -10.78 -7.74
N VAL A 124 -6.12 -9.81 -6.86
CA VAL A 124 -7.22 -9.12 -6.18
C VAL A 124 -7.55 -7.84 -6.93
N ASN A 125 -8.83 -7.67 -7.25
CA ASN A 125 -9.41 -6.45 -7.77
C ASN A 125 -10.00 -5.62 -6.60
N ALA A 126 -9.67 -4.33 -6.53
CA ALA A 126 -10.35 -3.40 -5.63
C ALA A 126 -11.69 -2.98 -6.26
N ALA A 127 -12.76 -3.68 -5.90
CA ALA A 127 -14.09 -3.55 -6.48
C ALA A 127 -15.03 -2.65 -5.64
N ASN A 128 -16.13 -2.23 -6.25
CA ASN A 128 -17.29 -1.65 -5.57
C ASN A 128 -18.37 -2.72 -5.34
N GLU A 129 -19.39 -2.33 -4.57
CA GLU A 129 -20.53 -3.13 -4.15
C GLU A 129 -21.29 -3.77 -5.33
N ASP A 130 -21.40 -3.06 -6.46
CA ASP A 130 -22.12 -3.50 -7.66
C ASP A 130 -21.24 -4.30 -8.64
N LEU A 131 -19.98 -4.55 -8.26
CA LEU A 131 -18.98 -5.19 -9.12
C LEU A 131 -18.85 -4.54 -10.51
N LYS A 132 -19.03 -3.21 -10.59
CA LYS A 132 -18.90 -2.45 -11.85
C LYS A 132 -17.48 -1.93 -12.02
N HIS A 133 -16.77 -2.41 -13.03
CA HIS A 133 -15.35 -2.13 -13.22
C HIS A 133 -15.12 -0.89 -14.08
N ILE A 134 -15.47 0.29 -13.55
CA ILE A 134 -15.52 1.56 -14.29
C ILE A 134 -14.32 2.49 -14.07
N GLY A 135 -13.40 2.16 -13.17
CA GLY A 135 -12.22 2.99 -12.93
C GLY A 135 -11.10 2.28 -12.17
N GLY A 136 -9.94 2.94 -12.09
CA GLY A 136 -8.77 2.48 -11.35
C GLY A 136 -8.30 1.08 -11.76
N VAL A 137 -7.86 0.31 -10.77
CA VAL A 137 -7.39 -1.08 -10.98
C VAL A 137 -8.49 -1.98 -11.56
N ALA A 138 -9.75 -1.74 -11.21
CA ALA A 138 -10.86 -2.56 -11.69
C ALA A 138 -11.03 -2.44 -13.20
N LEU A 139 -10.97 -1.23 -13.73
CA LEU A 139 -11.05 -0.99 -15.18
C LEU A 139 -9.84 -1.59 -15.92
N ALA A 140 -8.63 -1.42 -15.38
CA ALA A 140 -7.42 -2.00 -15.97
C ALA A 140 -7.51 -3.54 -16.05
N LEU A 141 -7.95 -4.19 -14.98
CA LEU A 141 -8.18 -5.64 -14.95
C LEU A 141 -9.27 -6.07 -15.94
N LEU A 142 -10.38 -5.32 -16.07
CA LEU A 142 -11.42 -5.62 -17.05
C LEU A 142 -10.89 -5.54 -18.49
N GLN A 143 -10.15 -4.49 -18.82
CA GLN A 143 -9.57 -4.31 -20.15
C GLN A 143 -8.63 -5.48 -20.52
N ALA A 144 -7.77 -5.87 -19.57
CA ALA A 144 -6.84 -6.98 -19.75
C ALA A 144 -7.57 -8.34 -19.82
N ALA A 145 -8.46 -8.64 -18.88
CA ALA A 145 -9.21 -9.90 -18.81
C ALA A 145 -10.15 -10.08 -20.01
N GLY A 146 -10.74 -9.00 -20.51
CA GLY A 146 -11.81 -9.01 -21.51
C GLY A 146 -13.22 -9.01 -20.89
N PRO A 147 -14.25 -8.87 -21.74
CA PRO A 147 -15.62 -8.57 -21.31
C PRO A 147 -16.28 -9.69 -20.48
N SER A 148 -15.80 -10.93 -20.57
CA SER A 148 -16.32 -12.06 -19.78
C SER A 148 -16.20 -11.83 -18.27
N LEU A 149 -15.22 -11.04 -17.83
CA LEU A 149 -15.07 -10.69 -16.41
C LEU A 149 -16.29 -9.90 -15.90
N GLN A 150 -16.68 -8.83 -16.61
CA GLN A 150 -17.84 -8.03 -16.23
C GLN A 150 -19.15 -8.82 -16.38
N GLN A 151 -19.27 -9.68 -17.41
CA GLN A 151 -20.45 -10.53 -17.60
C GLN A 151 -20.69 -11.44 -16.39
N THR A 152 -19.62 -12.04 -15.85
CA THR A 152 -19.70 -12.91 -14.67
C THR A 152 -20.11 -12.13 -13.41
N CYS A 153 -19.53 -10.95 -13.20
CA CYS A 153 -19.90 -10.04 -12.11
C CYS A 153 -21.37 -9.57 -12.21
N ASP A 154 -21.85 -9.28 -13.42
CA ASP A 154 -23.23 -8.87 -13.67
C ASP A 154 -24.23 -9.99 -13.41
N GLN A 155 -23.89 -11.22 -13.79
CA GLN A 155 -24.71 -12.39 -13.48
C GLN A 155 -24.77 -12.63 -11.97
N HIS A 156 -23.64 -12.51 -11.27
CA HIS A 156 -23.61 -12.65 -9.82
C HIS A 156 -24.52 -11.63 -9.13
N THR A 157 -24.35 -10.34 -9.44
CA THR A 157 -25.12 -9.26 -8.79
C THR A 157 -26.60 -9.34 -9.11
N LYS A 158 -26.99 -9.77 -10.32
CA LYS A 158 -28.39 -10.05 -10.66
C LYS A 158 -28.98 -11.20 -9.84
N ALA A 159 -28.21 -12.23 -9.55
CA ALA A 159 -28.68 -13.42 -8.84
C ALA A 159 -28.68 -13.25 -7.31
N ASN A 160 -27.67 -12.57 -6.75
CA ASN A 160 -27.40 -12.53 -5.31
C ASN A 160 -27.51 -11.12 -4.69
N GLY A 161 -27.70 -10.09 -5.51
CA GLY A 161 -27.65 -8.69 -5.08
C GLY A 161 -26.23 -8.12 -5.00
N ALA A 162 -26.14 -6.86 -4.58
CA ALA A 162 -24.87 -6.17 -4.39
C ALA A 162 -24.10 -6.74 -3.19
N LEU A 163 -22.77 -6.72 -3.29
CA LEU A 163 -21.87 -7.04 -2.18
C LEU A 163 -21.80 -5.88 -1.20
N ARG A 164 -21.37 -6.17 0.04
CA ARG A 164 -21.17 -5.14 1.06
C ARG A 164 -19.68 -4.85 1.25
N PRO A 165 -19.31 -3.65 1.73
CA PRO A 165 -17.96 -3.37 2.18
C PRO A 165 -17.43 -4.44 3.15
N GLY A 166 -16.28 -5.01 2.81
CA GLY A 166 -15.65 -6.14 3.50
C GLY A 166 -15.93 -7.50 2.88
N ASP A 167 -16.85 -7.63 1.94
CA ASP A 167 -17.09 -8.88 1.21
C ASP A 167 -16.06 -9.06 0.07
N ALA A 168 -15.88 -10.31 -0.38
CA ALA A 168 -15.09 -10.64 -1.56
C ALA A 168 -15.75 -11.77 -2.38
N PHE A 169 -15.61 -11.70 -3.71
CA PHE A 169 -16.16 -12.66 -4.66
C PHE A 169 -15.11 -13.09 -5.68
N ILE A 170 -15.04 -14.37 -6.04
CA ILE A 170 -14.01 -14.90 -6.96
C ILE A 170 -14.60 -15.33 -8.30
N THR A 171 -13.89 -15.00 -9.38
CA THR A 171 -14.23 -15.37 -10.77
C THR A 171 -13.01 -15.95 -11.49
N ASP A 172 -13.22 -16.57 -12.64
CA ASP A 172 -12.14 -16.90 -13.56
C ASP A 172 -11.55 -15.63 -14.18
N ALA A 173 -10.25 -15.64 -14.48
CA ALA A 173 -9.52 -14.42 -14.83
C ALA A 173 -9.61 -13.96 -16.30
N GLY A 174 -10.36 -14.68 -17.14
CA GLY A 174 -10.42 -14.38 -18.58
C GLY A 174 -9.04 -14.52 -19.25
N ARG A 175 -8.55 -13.46 -19.88
CA ARG A 175 -7.27 -13.41 -20.59
C ARG A 175 -6.06 -13.00 -19.72
N LEU A 176 -6.26 -12.73 -18.44
CA LEU A 176 -5.16 -12.38 -17.54
C LEU A 176 -4.17 -13.56 -17.37
N PRO A 177 -2.88 -13.29 -17.08
CA PRO A 177 -1.88 -14.33 -16.80
C PRO A 177 -2.02 -14.91 -15.38
N CYS A 178 -3.25 -15.16 -14.93
CA CYS A 178 -3.59 -15.78 -13.65
C CYS A 178 -4.81 -16.69 -13.82
N LYS A 179 -5.13 -17.50 -12.82
CA LYS A 179 -6.29 -18.41 -12.86
C LYS A 179 -7.57 -17.68 -12.44
N TYR A 180 -7.47 -16.85 -11.40
CA TYR A 180 -8.63 -16.23 -10.77
C TYR A 180 -8.47 -14.73 -10.52
N VAL A 181 -9.62 -14.03 -10.52
CA VAL A 181 -9.74 -12.65 -10.02
C VAL A 181 -10.62 -12.66 -8.78
N VAL A 182 -10.09 -12.12 -7.68
CA VAL A 182 -10.81 -11.94 -6.42
C VAL A 182 -11.27 -10.49 -6.31
N HIS A 183 -12.56 -10.24 -6.45
CA HIS A 183 -13.19 -8.93 -6.36
C HIS A 183 -13.45 -8.59 -4.89
N ALA A 184 -12.57 -7.79 -4.29
CA ALA A 184 -12.65 -7.37 -2.91
C ALA A 184 -13.31 -6.00 -2.79
N VAL A 185 -14.39 -5.90 -2.01
CA VAL A 185 -15.12 -4.65 -1.81
C VAL A 185 -14.55 -3.91 -0.61
N GLY A 186 -13.68 -2.94 -0.87
CA GLY A 186 -13.12 -2.07 0.17
C GLY A 186 -14.15 -1.08 0.73
N PRO A 187 -13.98 -0.57 1.96
CA PRO A 187 -14.79 0.54 2.44
C PRO A 187 -14.41 1.86 1.76
N ARG A 188 -15.40 2.74 1.61
CA ARG A 188 -15.19 4.17 1.34
C ARG A 188 -14.73 4.83 2.64
N PHE A 189 -13.68 5.64 2.55
CA PHE A 189 -13.11 6.28 3.73
C PHE A 189 -13.96 7.44 4.21
N SER A 190 -14.12 7.53 5.53
CA SER A 190 -14.73 8.66 6.21
C SER A 190 -14.04 8.85 7.56
N ASP A 191 -13.56 10.08 7.83
CA ASP A 191 -12.89 10.39 9.10
C ASP A 191 -13.80 10.19 10.31
N SER A 192 -15.12 10.36 10.16
CA SER A 192 -16.09 10.15 11.24
C SER A 192 -16.36 8.69 11.56
N ASP A 193 -15.98 7.75 10.67
CA ASP A 193 -16.22 6.31 10.84
C ASP A 193 -14.96 5.47 10.58
N ARG A 194 -13.86 5.92 11.16
CA ARG A 194 -12.54 5.29 11.02
C ARG A 194 -12.53 3.84 11.51
N ARG A 195 -13.26 3.54 12.60
CA ARG A 195 -13.34 2.19 13.18
C ARG A 195 -13.97 1.20 12.21
N THR A 196 -15.11 1.54 11.60
CA THR A 196 -15.80 0.67 10.64
C THR A 196 -15.00 0.53 9.36
N THR A 197 -14.31 1.60 8.91
CA THR A 197 -13.36 1.53 7.79
C THR A 197 -12.28 0.48 8.06
N VAL A 198 -11.63 0.53 9.22
CA VAL A 198 -10.59 -0.45 9.60
C VAL A 198 -11.16 -1.87 9.58
N GLN A 199 -12.32 -2.09 10.22
CA GLN A 199 -12.94 -3.42 10.31
C GLN A 199 -13.30 -3.99 8.93
N ARG A 200 -13.88 -3.17 8.05
CA ARG A 200 -14.28 -3.58 6.70
C ARG A 200 -13.08 -3.85 5.81
N LEU A 201 -12.03 -3.02 5.88
CA LEU A 201 -10.82 -3.27 5.09
C LEU A 201 -10.11 -4.55 5.54
N ARG A 202 -9.99 -4.79 6.85
CA ARG A 202 -9.49 -6.07 7.37
C ARG A 202 -10.29 -7.25 6.84
N ARG A 203 -11.61 -7.14 6.87
CA ARG A 203 -12.51 -8.17 6.37
C ARG A 203 -12.32 -8.41 4.86
N ALA A 204 -12.22 -7.36 4.05
CA ALA A 204 -11.99 -7.49 2.61
C ALA A 204 -10.67 -8.23 2.29
N VAL A 205 -9.58 -7.90 3.00
CA VAL A 205 -8.29 -8.59 2.83
C VAL A 205 -8.39 -10.05 3.24
N ARG A 206 -9.01 -10.33 4.40
CA ARG A 206 -9.22 -11.70 4.89
C ARG A 206 -10.06 -12.53 3.93
N GLU A 207 -11.20 -12.02 3.48
CA GLU A 207 -12.05 -12.72 2.54
C GLU A 207 -11.34 -12.94 1.20
N SER A 208 -10.47 -12.01 0.78
CA SER A 208 -9.68 -12.21 -0.44
C SER A 208 -8.75 -13.41 -0.35
N LEU A 209 -8.05 -13.54 0.78
CA LEU A 209 -7.17 -14.67 1.06
C LEU A 209 -7.95 -15.98 1.21
N ASN A 210 -9.12 -15.95 1.86
CA ASN A 210 -10.00 -17.11 1.99
C ASN A 210 -10.51 -17.58 0.62
N GLN A 211 -10.93 -16.67 -0.25
CA GLN A 211 -11.39 -16.99 -1.60
C GLN A 211 -10.29 -17.69 -2.41
N ALA A 212 -9.06 -17.16 -2.39
CA ALA A 212 -7.92 -17.78 -3.06
C ALA A 212 -7.58 -19.16 -2.46
N SER A 213 -7.60 -19.27 -1.13
CA SER A 213 -7.37 -20.53 -0.41
C SER A 213 -8.40 -21.60 -0.79
N SER A 214 -9.69 -21.22 -0.90
CA SER A 214 -10.76 -22.15 -1.27
C SER A 214 -10.63 -22.71 -2.70
N ARG A 215 -9.86 -22.03 -3.56
CA ARG A 215 -9.49 -22.50 -4.91
C ARG A 215 -8.12 -23.17 -4.98
N ASN A 216 -7.49 -23.45 -3.84
CA ASN A 216 -6.15 -24.03 -3.75
C ASN A 216 -5.07 -23.20 -4.48
N CYS A 217 -5.21 -21.88 -4.49
CA CYS A 217 -4.17 -21.00 -5.00
C CYS A 217 -2.92 -21.11 -4.12
N SER A 218 -1.75 -21.21 -4.74
CA SER A 218 -0.44 -21.17 -4.07
C SER A 218 0.14 -19.75 -4.03
N SER A 219 -0.36 -18.83 -4.86
CA SER A 219 0.08 -17.43 -4.90
C SER A 219 -1.07 -16.43 -5.13
N ILE A 220 -0.99 -15.25 -4.50
CA ILE A 220 -1.98 -14.18 -4.66
C ILE A 220 -1.34 -12.79 -4.72
N ALA A 221 -1.79 -11.95 -5.66
CA ALA A 221 -1.41 -10.55 -5.77
C ALA A 221 -2.49 -9.62 -5.20
N ILE A 222 -2.15 -8.77 -4.22
CA ILE A 222 -3.09 -7.88 -3.54
C ILE A 222 -2.68 -6.41 -3.76
N PRO A 223 -3.53 -5.56 -4.36
CA PRO A 223 -3.27 -4.12 -4.44
C PRO A 223 -3.56 -3.46 -3.08
N VAL A 224 -3.20 -2.18 -2.92
CA VAL A 224 -3.62 -1.42 -1.74
C VAL A 224 -5.11 -1.05 -1.84
N ILE A 225 -5.97 -1.97 -1.38
CA ILE A 225 -7.44 -1.81 -1.43
C ILE A 225 -7.84 -0.52 -0.71
N SER A 226 -8.83 0.19 -1.27
CA SER A 226 -9.40 1.45 -0.79
C SER A 226 -8.52 2.72 -0.88
N SER A 227 -7.23 2.63 -1.21
CA SER A 227 -6.36 3.82 -1.22
C SER A 227 -6.47 4.72 -2.47
N GLY A 228 -7.19 4.26 -3.49
CA GLY A 228 -7.47 5.04 -4.70
C GLY A 228 -8.77 5.84 -4.58
N VAL A 229 -9.73 5.56 -5.47
CA VAL A 229 -11.03 6.27 -5.56
C VAL A 229 -11.80 6.31 -4.23
N PHE A 230 -11.58 5.35 -3.33
CA PHE A 230 -12.27 5.29 -2.03
C PHE A 230 -11.62 6.16 -0.94
N GLY A 231 -10.50 6.83 -1.24
CA GLY A 231 -9.95 7.92 -0.42
C GLY A 231 -9.33 7.50 0.92
N CYS A 232 -9.11 6.20 1.17
CA CYS A 232 -8.46 5.76 2.40
C CYS A 232 -7.00 6.23 2.41
N PRO A 233 -6.52 6.86 3.50
CA PRO A 233 -5.13 7.20 3.65
C PRO A 233 -4.25 5.97 3.41
N LEU A 234 -3.29 6.09 2.51
CA LEU A 234 -2.43 4.97 2.13
C LEU A 234 -1.77 4.32 3.34
N ASP A 235 -1.32 5.13 4.30
CA ASP A 235 -0.66 4.64 5.52
C ASP A 235 -1.60 3.75 6.32
N LEU A 236 -2.85 4.17 6.49
CA LEU A 236 -3.85 3.37 7.18
C LEU A 236 -4.10 2.05 6.44
N CYS A 237 -4.31 2.13 5.13
CA CYS A 237 -4.61 0.98 4.30
C CYS A 237 -3.45 -0.04 4.26
N THR A 238 -2.21 0.42 4.08
CA THR A 238 -0.99 -0.42 4.08
C THR A 238 -0.74 -1.11 5.42
N GLU A 239 -0.97 -0.41 6.54
CA GLU A 239 -0.84 -0.99 7.88
C GLU A 239 -1.86 -2.11 8.12
N ILE A 240 -3.11 -1.86 7.73
CA ILE A 240 -4.20 -2.84 7.87
C ILE A 240 -3.91 -4.09 7.03
N ILE A 241 -3.51 -3.92 5.76
CA ILE A 241 -3.19 -5.04 4.86
C ILE A 241 -2.02 -5.84 5.42
N ALA A 242 -0.91 -5.18 5.79
CA ALA A 242 0.27 -5.87 6.32
C ALA A 242 -0.05 -6.69 7.58
N LYS A 243 -0.82 -6.10 8.52
CA LYS A 243 -1.22 -6.80 9.75
C LYS A 243 -2.14 -7.99 9.48
N GLU A 244 -3.14 -7.83 8.62
CA GLU A 244 -4.07 -8.91 8.32
C GLU A 244 -3.39 -10.05 7.55
N VAL A 245 -2.47 -9.71 6.63
CA VAL A 245 -1.60 -10.69 5.94
C VAL A 245 -0.74 -11.44 6.94
N HIS A 246 -0.09 -10.76 7.89
CA HIS A 246 0.69 -11.42 8.93
C HIS A 246 -0.14 -12.39 9.78
N ASP A 247 -1.31 -11.94 10.27
CA ASP A 247 -2.19 -12.74 11.12
C ASP A 247 -2.69 -14.01 10.40
N LEU A 248 -2.84 -13.95 9.07
CA LEU A 248 -3.31 -15.06 8.24
C LEU A 248 -2.20 -15.92 7.68
N ALA A 249 -1.01 -15.39 7.42
CA ALA A 249 0.15 -16.14 6.93
C ALA A 249 0.58 -17.26 7.89
N LEU A 250 0.24 -17.15 9.19
CA LEU A 250 0.41 -18.22 10.18
C LEU A 250 -0.56 -19.41 9.97
N LYS A 251 -1.63 -19.23 9.18
CA LYS A 251 -2.75 -20.18 9.05
C LYS A 251 -2.94 -20.70 7.63
N ILE A 252 -2.41 -20.01 6.63
CA ILE A 252 -2.54 -20.38 5.21
C ILE A 252 -1.16 -20.65 4.60
N LYS A 253 -1.12 -21.39 3.49
CA LYS A 253 0.11 -21.70 2.74
C LYS A 253 0.04 -21.11 1.33
N ILE A 254 -0.13 -19.80 1.25
CA ILE A 254 -0.24 -19.06 -0.01
C ILE A 254 0.84 -17.99 0.03
N ASP A 255 1.69 -17.92 -1.00
CA ASP A 255 2.64 -16.82 -1.16
C ASP A 255 1.88 -15.54 -1.52
N ILE A 256 2.15 -14.48 -0.76
CA ILE A 256 1.40 -13.23 -0.84
C ILE A 256 2.28 -12.16 -1.44
N PHE A 257 1.80 -11.59 -2.53
CA PHE A 257 2.48 -10.50 -3.21
C PHE A 257 1.65 -9.23 -3.05
N ILE A 258 2.17 -8.25 -2.33
CA ILE A 258 1.51 -6.96 -2.15
C ILE A 258 2.05 -5.98 -3.19
N TYR A 259 1.16 -5.39 -3.98
CA TYR A 259 1.54 -4.49 -5.07
C TYR A 259 1.03 -3.08 -4.87
N ILE A 260 1.86 -2.13 -5.28
CA ILE A 260 1.56 -0.70 -5.29
C ILE A 260 1.41 -0.30 -6.76
N LEU A 261 0.17 -0.09 -7.19
CA LEU A 261 -0.11 0.56 -8.47
C LEU A 261 0.15 2.06 -8.31
N LYS A 262 0.85 2.65 -9.29
CA LYS A 262 1.19 4.08 -9.44
C LYS A 262 0.83 4.93 -8.20
N GLY A 263 1.81 5.06 -7.32
CA GLY A 263 1.78 5.97 -6.17
C GLY A 263 2.96 6.94 -6.23
N THR A 264 2.91 7.98 -5.41
CA THR A 264 4.02 8.91 -5.21
C THR A 264 5.26 8.17 -4.67
N GLN A 265 6.45 8.77 -4.75
CA GLN A 265 7.68 8.16 -4.24
C GLN A 265 7.61 7.78 -2.74
N SER A 266 6.76 8.45 -1.97
CA SER A 266 6.44 8.18 -0.56
C SER A 266 5.72 6.84 -0.37
N ASP A 267 4.78 6.53 -1.27
CA ASP A 267 3.95 5.33 -1.24
C ASP A 267 4.81 4.05 -1.36
N HIS A 268 5.92 4.17 -2.10
CA HIS A 268 6.86 3.10 -2.38
C HIS A 268 7.80 2.74 -1.22
N GLN A 269 7.89 3.54 -0.15
CA GLN A 269 8.78 3.28 1.00
C GLN A 269 8.03 2.70 2.22
N LYS A 270 6.80 3.15 2.47
CA LYS A 270 6.08 2.86 3.72
C LYS A 270 5.61 1.42 3.86
N LEU A 271 5.11 0.81 2.79
CA LEU A 271 4.63 -0.58 2.82
C LEU A 271 5.78 -1.59 2.98
N PRO A 272 6.93 -1.45 2.28
CA PRO A 272 8.15 -2.20 2.59
C PRO A 272 8.56 -2.14 4.06
N GLU A 273 8.58 -0.96 4.67
CA GLU A 273 8.95 -0.78 6.08
C GLU A 273 7.98 -1.50 7.03
N LYS A 274 6.67 -1.33 6.81
CA LYS A 274 5.64 -2.02 7.61
C LYS A 274 5.77 -3.54 7.50
N CYS A 275 6.08 -4.06 6.32
CA CYS A 275 6.31 -5.48 6.14
C CYS A 275 7.58 -5.96 6.87
N ARG A 276 8.69 -5.22 6.82
CA ARG A 276 9.92 -5.56 7.58
C ARG A 276 9.71 -5.56 9.10
N ASN A 277 8.78 -4.74 9.60
CA ASN A 277 8.43 -4.72 11.02
C ASN A 277 7.68 -5.98 11.46
N LEU A 278 7.03 -6.70 10.53
CA LEU A 278 6.40 -7.99 10.81
C LEU A 278 7.43 -9.08 11.15
N GLU A 279 8.60 -9.05 10.51
CA GLU A 279 9.68 -10.02 10.73
C GLU A 279 10.31 -9.92 12.13
N ASN A 280 10.37 -8.71 12.68
CA ASN A 280 11.13 -8.43 13.91
C ASN A 280 10.32 -8.60 15.20
N GLY A 281 9.05 -9.00 15.13
CA GLY A 281 8.17 -9.08 16.31
C GLY A 281 7.96 -7.72 17.02
N VAL A 282 8.36 -6.60 16.39
CA VAL A 282 8.17 -5.24 16.92
C VAL A 282 6.76 -4.79 16.55
N SER A 283 5.77 -5.52 17.05
CA SER A 283 4.41 -5.03 17.13
C SER A 283 4.20 -4.44 18.52
N ARG A 284 4.96 -3.40 18.89
CA ARG A 284 4.49 -2.50 19.97
C ARG A 284 3.58 -1.46 19.34
N ILE A 285 2.32 -1.83 19.19
CA ILE A 285 1.24 -0.90 18.87
C ILE A 285 0.09 -1.23 19.82
N PRO A 286 -0.60 -0.20 20.36
CA PRO A 286 -1.53 -0.34 21.46
C PRO A 286 -2.61 -1.38 21.16
N SER A 287 -3.01 -2.12 22.19
CA SER A 287 -4.09 -3.09 22.06
C SER A 287 -5.38 -2.36 21.66
N TYR A 288 -6.36 -3.09 21.15
CA TYR A 288 -7.68 -2.56 20.78
C TYR A 288 -8.35 -1.72 21.90
N ARG A 289 -7.92 -1.86 23.16
CA ARG A 289 -8.41 -1.07 24.31
C ARG A 289 -7.92 0.37 24.34
N ASP A 290 -6.83 0.69 23.65
CA ASP A 290 -6.19 2.01 23.75
C ASP A 290 -6.82 3.06 22.81
N TRP A 291 -7.92 2.70 22.13
CA TRP A 291 -8.71 3.55 21.24
C TRP A 291 -10.13 3.80 21.77
N GLU A 292 -10.42 3.39 23.01
CA GLU A 292 -11.70 3.64 23.72
C GLU A 292 -11.60 4.81 24.72
N SER A 293 -10.59 5.68 24.59
CA SER A 293 -10.40 6.88 25.42
C SER A 293 -10.67 8.17 24.64
#